data_AF-A0A3M9YEM0-F1
#
_entry.id   AF-A0A3M9YEM0-F1
#
_cell.length_a   1.000
_cell.length_b   1.000
_cell.length_c   1.000
_cell.angle_alpha   90.00
_cell.angle_beta   90.00
_cell.angle_gamma   90.00
#
_symmetry.space_group_name_H-M   'P 1'
#
loop_
_entity.id
_entity.type
_entity.pdbx_description
1 polymer ?
#
loop_
_entity_poly.entity_id
_entity_poly.type
_entity_poly.pdbx_seq_one_letter_code
_entity_poly.pdbx_strand_id
1 'polypeptide(L)'
;MALPRYNPDGITYFQRTFASNYDPNRDHTYLQRQQTRDIKTLLSDFSPHIVLDAHEFNATAPVGPKGEWTKAQDCLLSGSKNLNIHEDIRGLTEGLFTNSIGAALEKRKLRWSPFFNGGDGNLDLSEPGSLSRAGHSSAGLLQAVTFLLEIRGISLADQHFQRRVATGLTVLETLVTQAAENARGIYKTIEDARQKFANSTEDIVVTDKARSTSVHWTFIDSKNGSLVDIPVTFKNNTPPVANLTRARPEAYVFSAAFSDVAEKLRASGVKVEPLEHDFEGTVEVLKVRSAREQSSPDSFGVTVTTRAFEKEVKIPAGGFWVDTRQKNAAVAFVTLEPENSASYVKYNVIPLRKGDEYPIFRVLRK
;
A
#
# COMPACT_ATOMS: atom_id res chain seq x y z
N MET A 1 16.19 6.32 -10.78
CA MET A 1 15.12 7.11 -11.42
C MET A 1 14.57 8.09 -10.41
N ALA A 2 14.23 9.32 -10.81
CA ALA A 2 13.54 10.29 -9.97
C ALA A 2 12.32 10.85 -10.73
N LEU A 3 11.17 10.93 -10.05
CA LEU A 3 9.95 11.54 -10.57
C LEU A 3 9.62 12.79 -9.72
N PRO A 4 10.27 13.94 -9.99
CA PRO A 4 10.23 15.10 -9.10
C PRO A 4 8.86 15.81 -9.06
N ARG A 5 8.00 15.59 -10.07
CA ARG A 5 6.68 16.21 -10.20
C ARG A 5 5.63 15.13 -10.48
N TYR A 6 5.29 14.36 -9.44
CA TYR A 6 4.27 13.30 -9.54
C TYR A 6 2.91 13.84 -10.01
N ASN A 7 2.48 14.99 -9.47
CA ASN A 7 1.22 15.65 -9.78
C ASN A 7 1.46 17.05 -10.37
N PRO A 8 1.64 17.20 -11.70
CA PRO A 8 1.85 18.50 -12.34
C PRO A 8 0.60 19.41 -12.27
N ASP A 9 -0.61 18.84 -12.27
CA ASP A 9 -1.85 19.58 -12.05
C ASP A 9 -1.85 20.25 -10.66
N GLY A 10 -1.48 19.49 -9.64
CA GLY A 10 -1.42 19.98 -8.26
C GLY A 10 -0.48 21.17 -8.08
N ILE A 11 0.62 21.21 -8.85
CA ILE A 11 1.53 22.36 -8.86
C ILE A 11 0.94 23.55 -9.60
N THR A 12 0.29 23.30 -10.74
CA THR A 12 -0.29 24.35 -11.59
C THR A 12 -1.47 25.05 -10.91
N TYR A 13 -2.33 24.27 -10.25
CA TYR A 13 -3.56 24.77 -9.61
C TYR A 13 -3.42 24.95 -8.09
N PHE A 14 -2.23 24.70 -7.53
CA PHE A 14 -1.96 24.74 -6.10
C PHE A 14 -2.95 23.89 -5.27
N GLN A 15 -3.10 22.63 -5.65
CA GLN A 15 -4.05 21.68 -5.06
C GLN A 15 -3.44 20.29 -4.83
N ARG A 16 -4.09 19.48 -3.99
CA ARG A 16 -3.67 18.10 -3.72
C ARG A 16 -4.01 17.13 -4.87
N THR A 17 -5.19 17.29 -5.44
CA THR A 17 -5.80 16.38 -6.41
C THR A 17 -5.32 16.64 -7.84
N PHE A 18 -5.59 15.72 -8.75
CA PHE A 18 -5.54 16.00 -10.19
C PHE A 18 -6.60 17.03 -10.59
N ALA A 19 -6.51 17.61 -11.79
CA ALA A 19 -7.53 18.48 -12.36
C ALA A 19 -8.93 17.82 -12.39
N SER A 20 -8.98 16.48 -12.35
CA SER A 20 -10.21 15.70 -12.26
C SER A 20 -10.76 15.52 -10.84
N ASN A 21 -10.21 16.19 -9.81
CA ASN A 21 -10.53 16.03 -8.38
C ASN A 21 -10.24 14.66 -7.75
N TYR A 22 -9.41 13.83 -8.40
CA TYR A 22 -9.01 12.53 -7.84
C TYR A 22 -7.70 12.68 -7.06
N ASP A 23 -7.60 12.04 -5.89
CA ASP A 23 -6.33 11.99 -5.14
C ASP A 23 -5.36 11.04 -5.84
N PRO A 24 -4.23 11.52 -6.41
CA PRO A 24 -3.20 10.68 -7.02
C PRO A 24 -2.73 9.54 -6.11
N ASN A 25 -2.59 9.83 -4.82
CA ASN A 25 -2.03 8.90 -3.83
C ASN A 25 -3.10 7.97 -3.25
N ARG A 26 -4.24 7.82 -3.93
CA ARG A 26 -5.31 6.86 -3.60
C ARG A 26 -5.68 5.95 -4.77
N ASP A 27 -5.02 6.11 -5.93
CA ASP A 27 -5.43 5.50 -7.20
C ASP A 27 -4.49 4.38 -7.69
N HIS A 28 -3.60 3.86 -6.82
CA HIS A 28 -2.55 2.94 -7.25
C HIS A 28 -2.93 1.45 -7.35
N THR A 29 -4.14 1.07 -6.97
CA THR A 29 -4.66 -0.30 -7.16
C THR A 29 -5.86 -0.36 -8.09
N TYR A 30 -6.78 0.62 -8.00
CA TYR A 30 -7.92 0.66 -8.90
C TYR A 30 -7.65 1.42 -10.20
N LEU A 31 -6.64 2.30 -10.27
CA LEU A 31 -6.10 2.89 -11.50
C LEU A 31 -7.16 3.50 -12.41
N GLN A 32 -7.86 4.53 -11.94
CA GLN A 32 -8.92 5.21 -12.69
C GLN A 32 -8.37 6.20 -13.70
N ARG A 33 -7.28 6.89 -13.37
CA ARG A 33 -6.75 7.96 -14.21
C ARG A 33 -5.61 7.46 -15.10
N GLN A 34 -5.51 8.01 -16.31
CA GLN A 34 -4.46 7.61 -17.24
C GLN A 34 -3.07 7.93 -16.67
N GLN A 35 -2.91 9.10 -16.05
CA GLN A 35 -1.65 9.48 -15.41
C GLN A 35 -1.18 8.48 -14.35
N THR A 36 -2.07 7.94 -13.51
CA THR A 36 -1.70 6.93 -12.50
C THR A 36 -1.41 5.59 -13.14
N ARG A 37 -2.08 5.22 -14.22
CA ARG A 37 -1.71 4.05 -15.04
C ARG A 37 -0.31 4.21 -15.63
N ASP A 38 0.00 5.35 -16.24
CA ASP A 38 1.32 5.59 -16.85
C ASP A 38 2.43 5.56 -15.81
N ILE A 39 2.21 6.18 -14.64
CA ILE A 39 3.17 6.13 -13.53
C ILE A 39 3.31 4.71 -12.98
N LYS A 40 2.21 3.97 -12.88
CA LYS A 40 2.24 2.58 -12.41
C LYS A 40 2.98 1.68 -13.39
N THR A 41 2.74 1.83 -14.69
CA THR A 41 3.46 1.12 -15.76
C THR A 41 4.95 1.45 -15.69
N LEU A 42 5.33 2.73 -15.63
CA LEU A 42 6.73 3.15 -15.49
C LEU A 42 7.40 2.51 -14.27
N LEU A 43 6.71 2.52 -13.12
CA LEU A 43 7.23 1.93 -11.90
C LEU A 43 7.40 0.41 -12.02
N SER A 44 6.43 -0.27 -12.61
CA SER A 44 6.43 -1.72 -12.78
C SER A 44 7.46 -2.19 -13.82
N ASP A 45 7.62 -1.45 -14.92
CA ASP A 45 8.61 -1.70 -15.96
C ASP A 45 10.03 -1.47 -15.43
N PHE A 46 10.23 -0.41 -14.64
CA PHE A 46 11.52 -0.17 -13.97
C PHE A 46 11.83 -1.22 -12.89
N SER A 47 10.79 -1.82 -12.28
CA SER A 47 10.89 -2.90 -11.29
C SER A 47 11.89 -2.60 -10.15
N PRO A 48 11.74 -1.48 -9.42
CA PRO A 48 12.72 -1.01 -8.45
C PRO A 48 12.94 -1.99 -7.30
N HIS A 49 14.14 -2.00 -6.75
CA HIS A 49 14.45 -2.65 -5.47
C HIS A 49 14.02 -1.79 -4.27
N ILE A 50 14.16 -0.47 -4.39
CA ILE A 50 13.86 0.50 -3.33
C ILE A 50 13.04 1.65 -3.91
N VAL A 51 11.98 2.06 -3.21
CA VAL A 51 11.12 3.20 -3.57
C VAL A 51 10.97 4.14 -2.37
N LEU A 52 11.14 5.44 -2.60
CA LEU A 52 10.83 6.48 -1.63
C LEU A 52 9.72 7.36 -2.19
N ASP A 53 8.65 7.48 -1.43
CA ASP A 53 7.49 8.33 -1.71
C ASP A 53 7.51 9.49 -0.69
N ALA A 54 7.88 10.69 -1.15
CA ALA A 54 8.14 11.84 -0.29
C ALA A 54 6.95 12.81 -0.27
N HIS A 55 6.44 13.09 0.92
CA HIS A 55 5.25 13.90 1.22
C HIS A 55 5.54 14.88 2.37
N GLU A 56 4.57 15.75 2.61
CA GLU A 56 4.49 16.55 3.84
C GLU A 56 3.16 16.27 4.56
N PHE A 57 3.19 16.28 5.89
CA PHE A 57 1.98 16.17 6.72
C PHE A 57 1.56 17.52 7.31
N ASN A 58 0.29 17.62 7.72
CA ASN A 58 -0.27 18.80 8.37
C ASN A 58 0.33 19.02 9.76
N ALA A 59 1.19 20.03 9.87
CA ALA A 59 1.92 20.36 11.08
C ALA A 59 1.00 20.88 12.20
N THR A 60 -0.14 21.47 11.83
CA THR A 60 -1.08 22.12 12.76
C THR A 60 -2.31 21.26 13.02
N ALA A 61 -2.32 19.99 12.58
CA ALA A 61 -3.42 19.08 12.87
C ALA A 61 -3.54 18.89 14.40
N PRO A 62 -4.74 19.10 14.98
CA PRO A 62 -4.95 18.96 16.41
C PRO A 62 -4.79 17.50 16.85
N VAL A 63 -4.25 17.33 18.06
CA VAL A 63 -4.12 16.06 18.76
C VAL A 63 -4.58 16.29 20.20
N GLY A 64 -5.23 15.27 20.77
CA GLY A 64 -5.75 15.30 22.13
C GLY A 64 -7.24 15.61 22.21
N PRO A 65 -7.87 15.37 23.37
CA PRO A 65 -9.32 15.51 23.53
C PRO A 65 -9.88 16.90 23.28
N LYS A 66 -9.05 17.94 23.40
CA LYS A 66 -9.41 19.34 23.20
C LYS A 66 -8.58 19.98 22.08
N GLY A 67 -7.84 19.19 21.30
CA GLY A 67 -6.89 19.69 20.30
C GLY A 67 -5.74 20.52 20.91
N GLU A 68 -5.38 20.23 22.16
CA GLU A 68 -4.37 20.97 22.92
C GLU A 68 -2.93 20.72 22.44
N TRP A 69 -2.73 19.72 21.58
CA TRP A 69 -1.41 19.32 21.10
C TRP A 69 -1.33 19.30 19.57
N THR A 70 -0.09 19.33 19.04
CA THR A 70 0.21 19.01 17.64
C THR A 70 1.35 18.00 17.57
N LYS A 71 1.54 17.34 16.41
CA LYS A 71 2.65 16.40 16.20
C LYS A 71 3.99 17.09 16.49
N ALA A 72 4.93 16.44 17.17
CA ALA A 72 6.27 17.01 17.44
C ALA A 72 7.32 16.65 16.39
N GLN A 73 7.04 15.63 15.59
CA GLN A 73 8.01 15.02 14.68
C GLN A 73 8.35 15.96 13.52
N ASP A 74 9.60 15.91 13.08
CA ASP A 74 10.04 16.50 11.81
C ASP A 74 9.82 15.52 10.66
N CYS A 75 9.92 14.21 10.95
CA CYS A 75 9.77 13.10 10.02
C CYS A 75 8.81 12.05 10.58
N LEU A 76 7.81 11.67 9.80
CA LEU A 76 7.03 10.46 9.98
C LEU A 76 7.45 9.48 8.87
N LEU A 77 7.80 8.24 9.25
CA LEU A 77 8.29 7.24 8.29
C LEU A 77 7.41 5.99 8.34
N SER A 78 7.07 5.41 7.18
CA SER A 78 6.35 4.14 7.11
C SER A 78 6.84 3.24 6.00
N GLY A 79 7.08 1.97 6.31
CA GLY A 79 7.24 0.89 5.33
C GLY A 79 5.90 0.36 4.82
N SER A 80 5.90 -0.38 3.70
CA SER A 80 4.69 -1.14 3.31
C SER A 80 4.50 -2.34 4.23
N LYS A 81 3.31 -2.47 4.83
CA LYS A 81 3.02 -3.47 5.88
C LYS A 81 2.27 -4.70 5.36
N ASN A 82 1.96 -4.77 4.07
CA ASN A 82 1.15 -5.84 3.50
C ASN A 82 1.84 -7.21 3.66
N LEU A 83 1.11 -8.19 4.22
CA LEU A 83 1.67 -9.51 4.53
C LEU A 83 1.95 -10.38 3.28
N ASN A 84 1.46 -9.99 2.10
CA ASN A 84 1.85 -10.62 0.84
C ASN A 84 3.20 -10.09 0.30
N ILE A 85 3.88 -9.21 1.02
CA ILE A 85 5.28 -8.84 0.76
C ILE A 85 6.18 -9.81 1.55
N HIS A 86 7.15 -10.41 0.86
CA HIS A 86 8.05 -11.39 1.45
C HIS A 86 8.73 -10.82 2.70
N GLU A 87 8.81 -11.61 3.77
CA GLU A 87 9.29 -11.16 5.07
C GLU A 87 10.72 -10.62 5.04
N ASP A 88 11.63 -11.22 4.26
CA ASP A 88 12.99 -10.71 4.04
C ASP A 88 13.00 -9.23 3.58
N ILE A 89 12.06 -8.83 2.71
CA ILE A 89 11.95 -7.46 2.20
C ILE A 89 11.38 -6.53 3.27
N ARG A 90 10.36 -6.99 4.02
CA ARG A 90 9.84 -6.24 5.18
C ARG A 90 10.91 -6.08 6.25
N GLY A 91 11.76 -7.10 6.46
CA GLY A 91 12.89 -7.10 7.38
C GLY A 91 13.98 -6.09 6.98
N LEU A 92 14.29 -5.96 5.69
CA LEU A 92 15.18 -4.89 5.21
C LEU A 92 14.60 -3.50 5.49
N THR A 93 13.29 -3.33 5.23
CA THR A 93 12.58 -2.06 5.41
C THR A 93 12.61 -1.61 6.87
N GLU A 94 12.12 -2.44 7.79
CA GLU A 94 12.00 -2.12 9.21
C GLU A 94 13.33 -2.22 9.98
N GLY A 95 14.23 -3.08 9.52
CA GLY A 95 15.55 -3.27 10.11
C GLY A 95 16.54 -2.25 9.57
N LEU A 96 17.30 -2.64 8.53
CA LEU A 96 18.45 -1.88 8.02
C LEU A 96 18.10 -0.41 7.77
N PHE A 97 17.04 -0.15 7.00
CA PHE A 97 16.76 1.20 6.52
C PHE A 97 16.10 2.08 7.57
N THR A 98 14.99 1.66 8.19
CA THR A 98 14.31 2.47 9.23
C THR A 98 15.25 2.79 10.39
N ASN A 99 16.06 1.82 10.86
CA ASN A 99 17.01 2.07 11.95
C ASN A 99 18.10 3.07 11.54
N SER A 100 18.65 2.93 10.33
CA SER A 100 19.69 3.85 9.83
C SER A 100 19.15 5.27 9.66
N ILE A 101 17.95 5.41 9.08
CA ILE A 101 17.28 6.70 8.89
C ILE A 101 17.00 7.36 10.24
N GLY A 102 16.47 6.61 11.21
CA GLY A 102 16.21 7.10 12.55
C GLY A 102 17.47 7.63 13.23
N ALA A 103 18.54 6.84 13.23
CA ALA A 103 19.83 7.23 13.81
C ALA A 103 20.42 8.48 13.14
N ALA A 104 20.30 8.61 11.82
CA ALA A 104 20.77 9.78 11.07
C ALA A 104 19.99 11.06 11.42
N LEU A 105 18.66 10.95 11.58
CA LEU A 105 17.80 12.06 12.00
C LEU A 105 18.13 12.50 13.43
N GLU A 106 18.26 11.55 14.36
CA GLU A 106 18.62 11.81 15.76
C GLU A 106 19.97 12.50 15.89
N LYS A 107 20.98 12.06 15.14
CA LYS A 107 22.31 12.69 15.08
C LYS A 107 22.24 14.16 14.67
N ARG A 108 21.26 14.52 13.83
CA ARG A 108 20.99 15.91 13.40
C ARG A 108 19.96 16.63 14.29
N LYS A 109 19.56 16.05 15.43
CA LYS A 109 18.54 16.59 16.34
C LYS A 109 17.19 16.82 15.64
N LEU A 110 16.85 15.94 14.70
CA LEU A 110 15.56 15.88 14.01
C LEU A 110 14.72 14.78 14.66
N ARG A 111 13.52 15.14 15.11
CA ARG A 111 12.60 14.21 15.76
C ARG A 111 11.91 13.37 14.71
N TRP A 112 11.83 12.07 14.94
CA TRP A 112 11.14 11.17 14.03
C TRP A 112 10.30 10.17 14.80
N SER A 113 9.34 9.55 14.12
CA SER A 113 8.62 8.38 14.62
C SER A 113 8.10 7.56 13.45
N PRO A 114 7.60 6.33 13.68
CA PRO A 114 6.70 5.69 12.75
C PRO A 114 5.54 6.63 12.38
N PHE A 115 5.07 6.54 11.14
CA PHE A 115 3.89 7.29 10.71
C PHE A 115 2.67 6.90 11.52
N PHE A 116 1.84 7.89 11.84
CA PHE A 116 0.55 7.65 12.47
C PHE A 116 -0.52 8.62 11.97
N ASN A 117 -1.75 8.11 11.89
CA ASN A 117 -2.99 8.86 11.79
C ASN A 117 -3.71 8.88 13.14
N GLY A 118 -4.75 9.72 13.26
CA GLY A 118 -5.60 9.80 14.44
C GLY A 118 -5.02 10.70 15.53
N GLY A 119 -5.44 10.43 16.77
CA GLY A 119 -5.08 11.21 17.95
C GLY A 119 -6.01 12.37 18.28
N ASP A 120 -6.87 12.80 17.36
CA ASP A 120 -7.92 13.79 17.63
C ASP A 120 -9.01 13.17 18.51
N GLY A 121 -9.42 13.90 19.56
CA GLY A 121 -10.48 13.49 20.48
C GLY A 121 -10.11 12.43 21.54
N ASN A 122 -9.40 11.34 21.17
CA ASN A 122 -9.26 10.17 22.06
C ASN A 122 -7.86 9.54 22.18
N LEU A 123 -6.81 10.17 21.63
CA LEU A 123 -5.42 9.66 21.70
C LEU A 123 -5.21 8.22 21.18
N ASP A 124 -6.11 7.75 20.34
CA ASP A 124 -5.90 6.54 19.56
C ASP A 124 -5.10 6.90 18.30
N LEU A 125 -3.86 6.43 18.24
CA LEU A 125 -3.01 6.55 17.08
C LEU A 125 -3.06 5.27 16.26
N SER A 126 -2.96 5.39 14.94
CA SER A 126 -2.89 4.22 14.04
C SER A 126 -1.77 4.37 13.04
N GLU A 127 -0.90 3.36 12.98
CA GLU A 127 0.00 3.19 11.85
C GLU A 127 -0.81 2.86 10.58
N PRO A 128 -0.35 3.26 9.37
CA PRO A 128 -0.96 2.79 8.14
C PRO A 128 -0.94 1.27 8.08
N GLY A 129 -2.07 0.66 7.75
CA GLY A 129 -2.19 -0.79 7.63
C GLY A 129 -1.69 -1.31 6.28
N SER A 130 -2.13 -2.51 5.93
CA SER A 130 -1.85 -3.19 4.65
C SER A 130 -2.60 -2.64 3.44
N LEU A 131 -3.34 -1.53 3.59
CA LEU A 131 -4.12 -0.92 2.50
C LEU A 131 -3.18 -0.43 1.39
N SER A 132 -3.12 -1.19 0.30
CA SER A 132 -2.14 -0.97 -0.78
C SER A 132 -2.52 0.13 -1.78
N ARG A 133 -3.28 1.16 -1.39
CA ARG A 133 -3.78 2.22 -2.30
C ARG A 133 -2.85 3.41 -2.48
N ALA A 134 -2.01 3.67 -1.50
CA ALA A 134 -1.00 4.71 -1.58
C ALA A 134 0.18 4.26 -2.45
N GLY A 135 0.91 5.22 -3.01
CA GLY A 135 2.03 5.00 -3.92
C GLY A 135 3.04 4.01 -3.36
N HIS A 136 3.65 4.34 -2.22
CA HIS A 136 4.60 3.45 -1.54
C HIS A 136 4.00 2.07 -1.21
N SER A 137 2.78 1.99 -0.65
CA SER A 137 2.20 0.71 -0.22
C SER A 137 1.96 -0.21 -1.42
N SER A 138 1.45 0.35 -2.53
CA SER A 138 1.25 -0.37 -3.79
C SER A 138 2.56 -0.79 -4.46
N ALA A 139 3.61 0.00 -4.31
CA ALA A 139 4.93 -0.28 -4.84
C ALA A 139 5.57 -1.46 -4.11
N GLY A 140 5.29 -1.62 -2.81
CA GLY A 140 5.77 -2.77 -2.03
C GLY A 140 5.28 -4.11 -2.56
N LEU A 141 4.09 -4.16 -3.18
CA LEU A 141 3.55 -5.37 -3.81
C LEU A 141 4.33 -5.85 -5.04
N LEU A 142 5.23 -5.02 -5.59
CA LEU A 142 6.21 -5.42 -6.60
C LEU A 142 7.41 -6.17 -5.99
N GLN A 143 7.29 -6.56 -4.71
CA GLN A 143 8.36 -7.12 -3.88
C GLN A 143 9.56 -6.16 -3.89
N ALA A 144 9.33 -4.97 -3.33
CA ALA A 144 10.30 -3.89 -3.21
C ALA A 144 10.31 -3.33 -1.79
N VAL A 145 11.47 -2.84 -1.34
CA VAL A 145 11.58 -2.03 -0.13
C VAL A 145 10.96 -0.66 -0.42
N THR A 146 10.05 -0.18 0.43
CA THR A 146 9.35 1.07 0.15
C THR A 146 9.19 1.92 1.40
N PHE A 147 9.26 3.23 1.24
CA PHE A 147 9.03 4.19 2.32
C PHE A 147 8.02 5.26 1.91
N LEU A 148 7.07 5.53 2.79
CA LEU A 148 6.42 6.82 2.90
C LEU A 148 7.25 7.71 3.82
N LEU A 149 7.75 8.81 3.28
CA LEU A 149 8.37 9.89 4.05
C LEU A 149 7.39 11.04 4.15
N GLU A 150 7.08 11.47 5.36
CA GLU A 150 6.12 12.54 5.64
C GLU A 150 6.81 13.58 6.51
N ILE A 151 7.15 14.72 5.90
CA ILE A 151 7.88 15.82 6.55
C ILE A 151 6.89 16.81 7.15
N ARG A 152 7.19 17.36 8.32
CA ARG A 152 6.36 18.41 8.93
C ARG A 152 6.36 19.68 8.05
N GLY A 153 5.29 19.98 7.33
CA GLY A 153 5.32 21.17 6.45
C GLY A 153 4.00 21.74 5.93
N ILE A 154 2.93 20.94 5.82
CA ILE A 154 1.63 21.49 5.44
C ILE A 154 1.15 22.45 6.55
N SER A 155 0.60 23.59 6.13
CA SER A 155 0.14 24.71 6.97
C SER A 155 1.25 25.55 7.61
N LEU A 156 2.52 25.39 7.21
CA LEU A 156 3.64 26.19 7.74
C LEU A 156 4.13 27.31 6.81
N ALA A 157 3.59 27.43 5.60
CA ALA A 157 4.10 28.35 4.57
C ALA A 157 5.62 28.21 4.36
N ASP A 158 6.41 29.25 4.63
CA ASP A 158 7.88 29.27 4.55
C ASP A 158 8.58 28.99 5.89
N GLN A 159 7.82 28.85 6.98
CA GLN A 159 8.38 28.56 8.30
C GLN A 159 9.16 27.25 8.28
N HIS A 160 10.29 27.24 8.99
CA HIS A 160 11.18 26.09 9.13
C HIS A 160 11.61 25.44 7.81
N PHE A 161 11.59 26.16 6.68
CA PHE A 161 11.93 25.59 5.36
C PHE A 161 13.29 24.88 5.35
N GLN A 162 14.32 25.49 5.94
CA GLN A 162 15.64 24.86 6.08
C GLN A 162 15.59 23.54 6.85
N ARG A 163 14.80 23.46 7.93
CA ARG A 163 14.63 22.24 8.73
C ARG A 163 13.89 21.16 7.95
N ARG A 164 12.84 21.54 7.19
CA ARG A 164 12.10 20.62 6.31
C ARG A 164 12.99 20.01 5.24
N VAL A 165 13.75 20.85 4.53
CA VAL A 165 14.71 20.42 3.51
C VAL A 165 15.80 19.56 4.13
N ALA A 166 16.36 19.96 5.28
CA ALA A 166 17.37 19.17 5.99
C ALA A 166 16.83 17.78 6.39
N THR A 167 15.59 17.68 6.85
CA THR A 167 14.94 16.40 7.15
C THR A 167 14.86 15.50 5.92
N GLY A 168 14.27 16.01 4.82
CA GLY A 168 14.15 15.23 3.58
C GLY A 168 15.50 14.80 3.01
N LEU A 169 16.47 15.72 3.01
CA LEU A 169 17.83 15.43 2.56
C LEU A 169 18.51 14.36 3.43
N THR A 170 18.35 14.42 4.76
CA THR A 170 18.92 13.42 5.68
C THR A 170 18.40 12.02 5.37
N VAL A 171 17.09 11.90 5.13
CA VAL A 171 16.45 10.60 4.80
C VAL A 171 16.96 10.09 3.46
N LEU A 172 16.97 10.95 2.43
CA LEU A 172 17.46 10.62 1.08
C LEU A 172 18.94 10.20 1.08
N GLU A 173 19.81 10.99 1.70
CA GLU A 173 21.24 10.69 1.83
C GLU A 173 21.46 9.34 2.51
N THR A 174 20.75 9.10 3.62
CA THR A 174 20.90 7.85 4.39
C THR A 174 20.42 6.65 3.59
N LEU A 175 19.26 6.75 2.92
CA LEU A 175 18.71 5.67 2.10
C LEU A 175 19.66 5.33 0.94
N VAL A 176 20.16 6.34 0.22
CA VAL A 176 21.10 6.12 -0.90
C VAL A 176 22.42 5.55 -0.39
N THR A 177 22.95 6.06 0.72
CA THR A 177 24.20 5.56 1.32
C THR A 177 24.06 4.09 1.73
N GLN A 178 22.99 3.74 2.45
CA GLN A 178 22.77 2.35 2.87
C GLN A 178 22.54 1.41 1.67
N ALA A 179 21.84 1.89 0.64
CA ALA A 179 21.67 1.13 -0.60
C ALA A 179 23.00 0.89 -1.33
N ALA A 180 23.89 1.88 -1.37
CA ALA A 180 25.19 1.78 -2.03
C ALA A 180 26.16 0.89 -1.24
N GLU A 181 26.29 1.11 0.07
CA GLU A 181 27.23 0.37 0.94
C GLU A 181 26.85 -1.11 1.09
N ASN A 182 25.54 -1.42 1.05
CA ASN A 182 25.03 -2.78 1.20
C ASN A 182 24.48 -3.36 -0.12
N ALA A 183 24.86 -2.80 -1.28
CA ALA A 183 24.24 -3.05 -2.58
C ALA A 183 24.10 -4.54 -2.92
N ARG A 184 25.18 -5.32 -2.78
CA ARG A 184 25.17 -6.76 -3.08
C ARG A 184 24.23 -7.54 -2.15
N GLY A 185 24.23 -7.20 -0.86
CA GLY A 185 23.39 -7.85 0.13
C GLY A 185 21.91 -7.57 -0.12
N ILE A 186 21.55 -6.29 -0.25
CA ILE A 186 20.18 -5.85 -0.53
C ILE A 186 19.65 -6.45 -1.83
N TYR A 187 20.43 -6.36 -2.92
CA TYR A 187 20.04 -6.90 -4.21
C TYR A 187 19.76 -8.40 -4.11
N LYS A 188 20.70 -9.16 -3.51
CA LYS A 188 20.54 -10.61 -3.34
C LYS A 188 19.31 -10.94 -2.50
N THR A 189 19.12 -10.28 -1.36
CA THR A 189 17.97 -10.51 -0.49
C THR A 189 16.64 -10.26 -1.21
N ILE A 190 16.54 -9.19 -2.00
CA ILE A 190 15.31 -8.86 -2.72
C ILE A 190 15.06 -9.85 -3.87
N GLU A 191 16.08 -10.19 -4.67
CA GLU A 191 15.92 -11.13 -5.78
C GLU A 191 15.62 -12.56 -5.29
N ASP A 192 16.29 -13.01 -4.23
CA ASP A 192 15.97 -14.31 -3.60
C ASP A 192 14.52 -14.30 -3.07
N ALA A 193 14.11 -13.22 -2.40
CA ALA A 193 12.74 -13.08 -1.90
C ALA A 193 11.70 -13.08 -3.03
N ARG A 194 11.99 -12.42 -4.17
CA ARG A 194 11.15 -12.45 -5.37
C ARG A 194 11.00 -13.87 -5.92
N GLN A 195 12.10 -14.63 -6.01
CA GLN A 195 12.09 -16.01 -6.48
C GLN A 195 11.32 -16.93 -5.51
N LYS A 196 11.60 -16.85 -4.20
CA LYS A 196 10.87 -17.59 -3.16
C LYS A 196 9.38 -17.27 -3.21
N PHE A 197 9.01 -15.99 -3.32
CA PHE A 197 7.62 -15.55 -3.40
C PHE A 197 6.94 -16.08 -4.67
N ALA A 198 7.59 -16.04 -5.84
CA ALA A 198 7.03 -16.58 -7.07
C ALA A 198 6.81 -18.10 -6.99
N ASN A 199 7.71 -18.85 -6.35
CA ASN A 199 7.66 -20.31 -6.26
C ASN A 199 6.80 -20.83 -5.09
N SER A 200 6.44 -19.97 -4.14
CA SER A 200 5.72 -20.37 -2.93
C SER A 200 4.33 -20.96 -3.20
N THR A 201 3.93 -21.89 -2.34
CA THR A 201 2.59 -22.51 -2.24
C THR A 201 1.82 -22.02 -1.02
N GLU A 202 2.44 -21.21 -0.17
CA GLU A 202 1.85 -20.74 1.10
C GLU A 202 0.56 -19.97 0.86
N ASP A 203 -0.32 -20.00 1.86
CA ASP A 203 -1.56 -19.23 1.87
C ASP A 203 -1.31 -17.73 1.61
N ILE A 204 -2.20 -17.12 0.84
CA ILE A 204 -2.26 -15.67 0.66
C ILE A 204 -2.99 -15.02 1.83
N VAL A 205 -2.61 -13.78 2.16
CA VAL A 205 -3.34 -12.97 3.13
C VAL A 205 -4.34 -12.08 2.42
N VAL A 206 -5.63 -12.28 2.71
CA VAL A 206 -6.73 -11.49 2.13
C VAL A 206 -7.03 -10.26 2.99
N THR A 207 -7.08 -10.42 4.32
CA THR A 207 -7.23 -9.30 5.25
C THR A 207 -6.33 -9.48 6.46
N ASP A 208 -5.96 -8.38 7.10
CA ASP A 208 -5.19 -8.34 8.33
C ASP A 208 -5.72 -7.22 9.26
N LYS A 209 -5.18 -7.20 10.48
CA LYS A 209 -5.53 -6.21 11.51
C LYS A 209 -4.31 -5.78 12.31
N ALA A 210 -4.36 -4.54 12.78
CA ALA A 210 -3.36 -3.98 13.68
C ALA A 210 -3.42 -4.62 15.07
N ARG A 211 -2.28 -4.61 15.77
CA ARG A 211 -2.18 -4.97 17.19
C ARG A 211 -2.34 -3.70 18.03
N SER A 212 -3.09 -3.78 19.12
CA SER A 212 -3.21 -2.63 20.04
C SER A 212 -2.04 -2.67 21.03
N THR A 213 -1.31 -1.55 21.14
CA THR A 213 -0.18 -1.39 22.07
C THR A 213 -0.33 -0.10 22.85
N SER A 214 0.22 -0.04 24.06
CA SER A 214 0.33 1.21 24.84
C SER A 214 1.77 1.68 24.76
N VAL A 215 1.97 2.91 24.28
CA VAL A 215 3.28 3.52 24.07
C VAL A 215 3.21 5.00 24.41
N HIS A 216 4.34 5.61 24.73
CA HIS A 216 4.41 7.07 24.87
C HIS A 216 4.71 7.71 23.51
N TRP A 217 4.09 8.86 23.26
CA TRP A 217 4.31 9.65 22.06
C TRP A 217 4.56 11.11 22.42
N THR A 218 5.56 11.70 21.80
CA THR A 218 5.90 13.10 22.00
C THR A 218 5.06 14.01 21.09
N PHE A 219 4.47 15.04 21.69
CA PHE A 219 3.72 16.10 21.03
C PHE A 219 4.22 17.49 21.45
N ILE A 220 3.72 18.53 20.77
CA ILE A 220 3.96 19.93 21.12
C ILE A 220 2.67 20.48 21.74
N ASP A 221 2.78 21.12 22.91
CA ASP A 221 1.70 21.89 23.50
C ASP A 221 1.39 23.13 22.66
N SER A 222 0.16 23.21 22.18
CA SER A 222 -0.28 24.26 21.25
C SER A 222 -0.32 25.66 21.88
N LYS A 223 -0.30 25.79 23.22
CA LYS A 223 -0.36 27.07 23.93
C LYS A 223 1.01 27.64 24.20
N ASN A 224 1.97 26.80 24.62
CA ASN A 224 3.28 27.26 25.10
C ASN A 224 4.47 26.72 24.29
N GLY A 225 4.23 25.82 23.32
CA GLY A 225 5.26 25.25 22.46
C GLY A 225 6.17 24.22 23.13
N SER A 226 5.92 23.85 24.39
CA SER A 226 6.70 22.83 25.10
C SER A 226 6.45 21.44 24.54
N LEU A 227 7.44 20.56 24.70
CA LEU A 227 7.27 19.13 24.39
C LEU A 227 6.56 18.45 25.56
N VAL A 228 5.58 17.62 25.23
CA VAL A 228 4.86 16.77 26.17
C VAL A 228 4.95 15.32 25.70
N ASP A 229 5.10 14.40 26.64
CA ASP A 229 5.16 12.96 26.36
C ASP A 229 3.93 12.28 26.96
N ILE A 230 3.11 11.69 26.11
CA ILE A 230 1.74 11.28 26.47
C ILE A 230 1.57 9.80 26.17
N PRO A 231 1.00 8.99 27.10
CA PRO A 231 0.62 7.62 26.81
C PRO A 231 -0.53 7.61 25.80
N VAL A 232 -0.38 6.81 24.74
CA VAL A 232 -1.36 6.65 23.67
C VAL A 232 -1.66 5.17 23.44
N THR A 233 -2.86 4.89 22.93
CA THR A 233 -3.16 3.59 22.34
C THR A 233 -2.69 3.61 20.90
N PHE A 234 -1.72 2.79 20.54
CA PHE A 234 -1.20 2.68 19.18
C PHE A 234 -1.66 1.38 18.51
N LYS A 235 -2.43 1.50 17.43
CA LYS A 235 -2.76 0.42 16.49
C LYS A 235 -1.55 0.19 15.59
N ASN A 236 -0.70 -0.74 16.02
CA ASN A 236 0.59 -1.07 15.44
C ASN A 236 0.44 -2.11 14.31
N ASN A 237 0.89 -1.76 13.11
CA ASN A 237 0.89 -2.61 11.92
C ASN A 237 2.31 -3.12 11.57
N THR A 238 3.22 -3.14 12.53
CA THR A 238 4.62 -3.56 12.34
C THR A 238 4.99 -4.73 13.25
N PRO A 239 4.71 -5.99 12.85
CA PRO A 239 3.85 -6.39 11.74
C PRO A 239 2.36 -6.38 12.13
N PRO A 240 1.44 -6.39 11.14
CA PRO A 240 0.02 -6.64 11.38
C PRO A 240 -0.20 -8.16 11.58
N VAL A 241 -1.41 -8.54 11.98
CA VAL A 241 -1.81 -9.94 12.18
C VAL A 241 -2.82 -10.32 11.11
N ALA A 242 -2.56 -11.41 10.37
CA ALA A 242 -3.49 -11.94 9.39
C ALA A 242 -4.86 -12.24 10.04
N ASN A 243 -5.93 -11.88 9.34
CA ASN A 243 -7.30 -12.03 9.80
C ASN A 243 -8.11 -12.99 8.90
N LEU A 244 -7.85 -12.97 7.59
CA LEU A 244 -8.38 -13.92 6.62
C LEU A 244 -7.26 -14.34 5.68
N THR A 245 -7.00 -15.63 5.59
CA THR A 245 -6.10 -16.24 4.61
C THR A 245 -6.86 -17.16 3.67
N ARG A 246 -6.25 -17.49 2.54
CA ARG A 246 -6.75 -18.48 1.58
C ARG A 246 -5.57 -19.24 0.97
N ALA A 247 -5.82 -20.46 0.52
CA ALA A 247 -4.90 -21.18 -0.35
C ALA A 247 -4.49 -20.29 -1.53
N ARG A 248 -3.21 -20.30 -1.89
CA ARG A 248 -2.75 -19.60 -3.09
C ARG A 248 -3.28 -20.32 -4.33
N PRO A 249 -4.07 -19.65 -5.19
CA PRO A 249 -4.50 -20.28 -6.43
C PRO A 249 -3.31 -20.48 -7.36
N GLU A 250 -3.34 -21.50 -8.21
CA GLU A 250 -2.43 -21.61 -9.35
C GLU A 250 -2.57 -20.40 -10.27
N ALA A 251 -3.82 -20.03 -10.56
CA ALA A 251 -4.14 -18.86 -11.36
C ALA A 251 -5.51 -18.28 -11.03
N TYR A 252 -5.71 -17.04 -11.43
CA TYR A 252 -7.05 -16.49 -11.63
C TYR A 252 -7.44 -16.61 -13.09
N VAL A 253 -8.69 -16.99 -13.36
CA VAL A 253 -9.24 -17.10 -14.72
C VAL A 253 -10.58 -16.37 -14.84
N PHE A 254 -10.75 -15.58 -15.90
CA PHE A 254 -11.95 -14.77 -16.09
C PHE A 254 -12.22 -14.39 -17.56
N SER A 255 -13.45 -13.98 -17.84
CA SER A 255 -13.93 -13.67 -19.19
C SER A 255 -13.27 -12.42 -19.81
N ALA A 256 -13.20 -12.40 -21.14
CA ALA A 256 -12.76 -11.25 -21.95
C ALA A 256 -13.56 -9.96 -21.67
N ALA A 257 -14.78 -10.10 -21.13
CA ALA A 257 -15.61 -8.97 -20.71
C ALA A 257 -14.96 -8.07 -19.64
N PHE A 258 -13.98 -8.58 -18.89
CA PHE A 258 -13.22 -7.84 -17.88
C PHE A 258 -11.83 -7.42 -18.41
N SER A 259 -11.75 -7.00 -19.67
CA SER A 259 -10.50 -6.52 -20.27
C SER A 259 -9.90 -5.32 -19.53
N ASP A 260 -10.72 -4.44 -18.96
CA ASP A 260 -10.27 -3.32 -18.16
C ASP A 260 -9.54 -3.76 -16.86
N VAL A 261 -10.02 -4.85 -16.23
CA VAL A 261 -9.36 -5.50 -15.08
C VAL A 261 -8.00 -6.07 -15.51
N ALA A 262 -7.94 -6.76 -16.64
CA ALA A 262 -6.69 -7.28 -17.20
C ALA A 262 -5.67 -6.16 -17.48
N GLU A 263 -6.11 -5.03 -18.06
CA GLU A 263 -5.24 -3.88 -18.33
C GLU A 263 -4.75 -3.20 -17.05
N LYS A 264 -5.57 -3.09 -16.00
CA LYS A 264 -5.14 -2.56 -14.69
C LYS A 264 -4.08 -3.46 -14.03
N LEU A 265 -4.24 -4.78 -14.14
CA LEU A 265 -3.24 -5.75 -13.68
C LEU A 265 -1.93 -5.63 -14.46
N ARG A 266 -1.99 -5.54 -15.79
CA ARG A 266 -0.82 -5.34 -16.67
C ARG A 266 -0.08 -4.04 -16.38
N ALA A 267 -0.80 -2.92 -16.24
CA ALA A 267 -0.22 -1.64 -15.83
C ALA A 267 0.47 -1.73 -14.45
N SER A 268 -0.01 -2.62 -13.58
CA SER A 268 0.61 -2.92 -12.29
C SER A 268 1.76 -3.94 -12.38
N GLY A 269 2.17 -4.35 -13.58
CA GLY A 269 3.27 -5.29 -13.81
C GLY A 269 2.89 -6.76 -13.62
N VAL A 270 1.61 -7.08 -13.44
CA VAL A 270 1.16 -8.48 -13.38
C VAL A 270 1.15 -9.04 -14.79
N LYS A 271 1.79 -10.19 -14.99
CA LYS A 271 1.71 -10.95 -16.24
C LYS A 271 0.29 -11.51 -16.35
N VAL A 272 -0.43 -11.09 -17.39
CA VAL A 272 -1.79 -11.55 -17.71
C VAL A 272 -1.81 -12.03 -19.16
N GLU A 273 -2.07 -13.32 -19.35
CA GLU A 273 -2.08 -13.97 -20.66
C GLU A 273 -3.51 -14.12 -21.17
N PRO A 274 -3.79 -13.87 -22.46
CA PRO A 274 -5.06 -14.27 -23.04
C PRO A 274 -5.14 -15.81 -23.14
N LEU A 275 -6.32 -16.36 -22.97
CA LEU A 275 -6.59 -17.77 -23.24
C LEU A 275 -6.59 -18.00 -24.76
N GLU A 276 -5.65 -18.80 -25.28
CA GLU A 276 -5.60 -19.14 -26.71
C GLU A 276 -6.74 -20.08 -27.14
N HIS A 277 -7.28 -20.85 -26.19
CA HIS A 277 -8.36 -21.80 -26.36
C HIS A 277 -9.38 -21.66 -25.23
N ASP A 278 -10.55 -22.26 -25.40
CA ASP A 278 -11.52 -22.34 -24.31
C ASP A 278 -10.87 -23.02 -23.09
N PHE A 279 -11.04 -22.41 -21.91
CA PHE A 279 -10.74 -23.05 -20.64
C PHE A 279 -11.98 -23.77 -20.15
N GLU A 280 -11.86 -25.07 -19.85
CA GLU A 280 -12.87 -25.88 -19.19
C GLU A 280 -12.23 -26.59 -17.99
N GLY A 281 -12.82 -26.44 -16.81
CA GLY A 281 -12.34 -27.16 -15.63
C GLY A 281 -12.97 -26.73 -14.31
N THR A 282 -12.68 -27.52 -13.28
CA THR A 282 -13.07 -27.24 -11.90
C THR A 282 -12.33 -26.03 -11.36
N VAL A 283 -13.08 -25.06 -10.84
CA VAL A 283 -12.54 -23.87 -10.19
C VAL A 283 -13.18 -23.65 -8.83
N GLU A 284 -12.50 -22.91 -7.96
CA GLU A 284 -13.07 -22.33 -6.76
C GLU A 284 -13.78 -21.01 -7.11
N VAL A 285 -15.07 -20.94 -6.81
CA VAL A 285 -15.93 -19.76 -7.01
C VAL A 285 -16.26 -19.15 -5.65
N LEU A 286 -16.20 -17.82 -5.56
CA LEU A 286 -16.56 -17.07 -4.36
C LEU A 286 -17.98 -16.52 -4.47
N LYS A 287 -18.91 -17.03 -3.65
CA LYS A 287 -20.29 -16.54 -3.58
C LYS A 287 -20.46 -15.49 -2.48
N VAL A 288 -21.06 -14.35 -2.79
CA VAL A 288 -21.23 -13.25 -1.85
C VAL A 288 -22.30 -13.57 -0.80
N ARG A 289 -21.91 -13.58 0.48
CA ARG A 289 -22.79 -13.79 1.64
C ARG A 289 -23.39 -12.49 2.17
N SER A 290 -22.60 -11.43 2.19
CA SER A 290 -23.04 -10.09 2.56
C SER A 290 -22.35 -9.06 1.68
N ALA A 291 -23.05 -7.96 1.44
CA ALA A 291 -22.56 -6.80 0.71
C ALA A 291 -23.01 -5.56 1.48
N ARG A 292 -22.09 -4.65 1.77
CA ARG A 292 -22.35 -3.39 2.46
C ARG A 292 -21.71 -2.26 1.68
N GLU A 293 -22.53 -1.33 1.23
CA GLU A 293 -22.06 -0.11 0.60
C GLU A 293 -21.18 0.71 1.56
N GLN A 294 -20.15 1.31 1.01
CA GLN A 294 -19.27 2.21 1.72
C GLN A 294 -18.93 3.41 0.83
N SER A 295 -19.09 4.60 1.39
CA SER A 295 -18.61 5.84 0.82
C SER A 295 -17.39 6.34 1.61
N SER A 296 -16.42 6.86 0.88
CA SER A 296 -15.32 7.68 1.39
C SER A 296 -15.21 8.93 0.51
N PRO A 297 -14.52 9.99 0.94
CA PRO A 297 -14.39 11.21 0.14
C PRO A 297 -13.90 10.96 -1.30
N ASP A 298 -13.05 9.96 -1.48
CA ASP A 298 -12.39 9.68 -2.77
C ASP A 298 -12.93 8.45 -3.52
N SER A 299 -13.92 7.73 -2.96
CA SER A 299 -14.49 6.54 -3.63
C SER A 299 -15.80 6.07 -3.01
N PHE A 300 -16.69 5.54 -3.86
CA PHE A 300 -17.86 4.74 -3.49
C PHE A 300 -17.63 3.28 -3.90
N GLY A 301 -18.05 2.33 -3.06
CA GLY A 301 -18.05 0.92 -3.43
C GLY A 301 -18.61 0.02 -2.35
N VAL A 302 -18.19 -1.25 -2.32
CA VAL A 302 -18.86 -2.29 -1.53
C VAL A 302 -17.85 -3.13 -0.75
N THR A 303 -18.11 -3.36 0.53
CA THR A 303 -17.42 -4.40 1.29
C THR A 303 -18.25 -5.66 1.26
N VAL A 304 -17.64 -6.79 0.92
CA VAL A 304 -18.32 -8.07 0.86
C VAL A 304 -17.71 -9.08 1.83
N THR A 305 -18.47 -10.14 2.11
CA THR A 305 -17.92 -11.41 2.62
C THR A 305 -18.34 -12.52 1.67
N THR A 306 -17.52 -13.55 1.50
CA THR A 306 -17.80 -14.63 0.55
C THR A 306 -17.77 -16.02 1.19
N ARG A 307 -18.28 -17.00 0.45
CA ARG A 307 -18.11 -18.43 0.68
C ARG A 307 -17.54 -19.06 -0.57
N ALA A 308 -16.49 -19.85 -0.43
CA ALA A 308 -15.95 -20.67 -1.50
C ALA A 308 -16.80 -21.92 -1.75
N PHE A 309 -16.86 -22.35 -3.00
CA PHE A 309 -17.37 -23.66 -3.43
C PHE A 309 -16.77 -24.01 -4.80
N GLU A 310 -16.73 -25.30 -5.14
CA GLU A 310 -16.23 -25.75 -6.44
C GLU A 310 -17.32 -25.75 -7.51
N LYS A 311 -16.93 -25.44 -8.74
CA LYS A 311 -17.82 -25.42 -9.91
C LYS A 311 -17.03 -25.72 -11.17
N GLU A 312 -17.59 -26.51 -12.07
CA GLU A 312 -17.12 -26.60 -13.46
C GLU A 312 -17.52 -25.33 -14.21
N VAL A 313 -16.54 -24.67 -14.84
CA VAL A 313 -16.79 -23.47 -15.66
C VAL A 313 -16.18 -23.63 -17.04
N LYS A 314 -16.77 -22.93 -18.00
CA LYS A 314 -16.21 -22.75 -19.34
C LYS A 314 -15.97 -21.26 -19.58
N ILE A 315 -14.72 -20.89 -19.88
CA ILE A 315 -14.35 -19.54 -20.31
C ILE A 315 -13.90 -19.62 -21.76
N PRO A 316 -14.57 -18.92 -22.70
CA PRO A 316 -14.15 -18.91 -24.09
C PRO A 316 -12.72 -18.39 -24.30
N ALA A 317 -12.10 -18.81 -25.40
CA ALA A 317 -10.86 -18.21 -25.88
C ALA A 317 -10.96 -16.67 -25.93
N GLY A 318 -9.84 -16.00 -25.64
CA GLY A 318 -9.79 -14.55 -25.45
C GLY A 318 -10.09 -14.08 -24.02
N GLY A 319 -10.55 -14.97 -23.12
CA GLY A 319 -10.51 -14.74 -21.69
C GLY A 319 -9.08 -14.55 -21.16
N PHE A 320 -8.92 -14.40 -19.85
CA PHE A 320 -7.63 -14.08 -19.25
C PHE A 320 -7.21 -15.12 -18.22
N TRP A 321 -5.92 -15.45 -18.23
CA TRP A 321 -5.21 -16.28 -17.27
C TRP A 321 -4.16 -15.43 -16.53
N VAL A 322 -4.22 -15.45 -15.21
CA VAL A 322 -3.27 -14.75 -14.33
C VAL A 322 -2.55 -15.78 -13.47
N ASP A 323 -1.44 -16.32 -13.98
CA ASP A 323 -0.59 -17.25 -13.23
C ASP A 323 -0.08 -16.56 -11.95
N THR A 324 -0.20 -17.19 -10.79
CA THR A 324 0.30 -16.59 -9.55
C THR A 324 1.78 -16.85 -9.32
N ARG A 325 2.45 -17.68 -10.13
CA ARG A 325 3.89 -17.98 -10.04
C ARG A 325 4.75 -16.88 -10.66
N GLN A 326 4.60 -15.67 -10.11
CA GLN A 326 5.30 -14.49 -10.56
C GLN A 326 5.56 -13.55 -9.38
N LYS A 327 6.62 -12.73 -9.47
CA LYS A 327 7.02 -11.82 -8.39
C LYS A 327 5.95 -10.77 -8.05
N ASN A 328 5.15 -10.35 -9.03
CA ASN A 328 4.13 -9.31 -8.87
C ASN A 328 2.75 -9.87 -8.48
N ALA A 329 2.63 -11.17 -8.15
CA ALA A 329 1.35 -11.82 -7.83
C ALA A 329 0.63 -11.22 -6.61
N ALA A 330 1.37 -10.57 -5.69
CA ALA A 330 0.78 -9.87 -4.55
C ALA A 330 -0.23 -8.78 -4.99
N VAL A 331 -0.03 -8.15 -6.16
CA VAL A 331 -1.01 -7.22 -6.73
C VAL A 331 -2.32 -7.93 -7.06
N ALA A 332 -2.25 -9.10 -7.72
CA ALA A 332 -3.43 -9.90 -8.04
C ALA A 332 -4.17 -10.33 -6.76
N PHE A 333 -3.44 -10.75 -5.72
CA PHE A 333 -4.05 -11.15 -4.45
C PHE A 333 -4.84 -10.01 -3.80
N VAL A 334 -4.28 -8.80 -3.74
CA VAL A 334 -4.99 -7.69 -3.08
C VAL A 334 -6.10 -7.07 -3.94
N THR A 335 -6.02 -7.20 -5.27
CA THR A 335 -7.00 -6.59 -6.19
C THR A 335 -8.13 -7.53 -6.58
N LEU A 336 -7.85 -8.82 -6.73
CA LEU A 336 -8.82 -9.83 -7.17
C LEU A 336 -9.52 -10.52 -6.01
N GLU A 337 -8.95 -10.60 -4.81
CA GLU A 337 -9.67 -11.16 -3.67
C GLU A 337 -10.76 -10.19 -3.16
N PRO A 338 -12.05 -10.57 -3.20
CA PRO A 338 -13.14 -9.62 -3.10
C PRO A 338 -13.23 -8.93 -1.73
N GLU A 339 -12.83 -9.60 -0.63
CA GLU A 339 -12.82 -9.00 0.72
C GLU A 339 -11.63 -8.08 0.99
N ASN A 340 -10.61 -8.05 0.13
CA ASN A 340 -9.43 -7.21 0.38
C ASN A 340 -9.80 -5.71 0.34
N SER A 341 -9.16 -4.90 1.19
CA SER A 341 -9.41 -3.46 1.29
C SER A 341 -8.96 -2.65 0.07
N ALA A 342 -8.16 -3.25 -0.81
CA ALA A 342 -7.70 -2.72 -2.08
C ALA A 342 -8.40 -3.36 -3.31
N SER A 343 -9.39 -4.22 -3.11
CA SER A 343 -9.99 -5.04 -4.17
C SER A 343 -10.77 -4.24 -5.22
N TYR A 344 -10.89 -4.78 -6.43
CA TYR A 344 -11.75 -4.23 -7.47
C TYR A 344 -13.23 -4.25 -7.09
N VAL A 345 -13.65 -5.16 -6.21
CA VAL A 345 -14.98 -5.15 -5.61
C VAL A 345 -15.16 -3.96 -4.67
N LYS A 346 -14.16 -3.69 -3.83
CA LYS A 346 -14.17 -2.57 -2.87
C LYS A 346 -14.43 -1.23 -3.54
N TYR A 347 -13.95 -1.05 -4.76
CA TYR A 347 -14.07 0.18 -5.56
C TYR A 347 -15.05 0.08 -6.71
N ASN A 348 -15.92 -0.95 -6.70
CA ASN A 348 -16.98 -1.13 -7.67
C ASN A 348 -16.50 -1.21 -9.13
N VAL A 349 -15.23 -1.58 -9.34
CA VAL A 349 -14.70 -1.97 -10.66
C VAL A 349 -15.34 -3.30 -11.07
N ILE A 350 -15.52 -4.21 -10.11
CA ILE A 350 -16.35 -5.41 -10.27
C ILE A 350 -17.53 -5.29 -9.30
N PRO A 351 -18.71 -4.83 -9.76
CA PRO A 351 -19.87 -4.65 -8.89
C PRO A 351 -20.39 -6.01 -8.42
N LEU A 352 -20.69 -6.12 -7.13
CA LEU A 352 -21.25 -7.33 -6.52
C LEU A 352 -22.35 -7.01 -5.52
N ARG A 353 -23.37 -7.87 -5.48
CA ARG A 353 -24.47 -7.87 -4.53
C ARG A 353 -24.52 -9.18 -3.75
N LYS A 354 -25.28 -9.19 -2.65
CA LYS A 354 -25.52 -10.42 -1.89
C LYS A 354 -26.17 -11.48 -2.78
N GLY A 355 -25.59 -12.68 -2.80
CA GLY A 355 -26.06 -13.80 -3.59
C GLY A 355 -25.31 -13.99 -4.92
N ASP A 356 -24.59 -12.99 -5.40
CA ASP A 356 -23.84 -13.06 -6.65
C ASP A 356 -22.67 -14.04 -6.54
N GLU A 357 -22.35 -14.70 -7.66
CA GLU A 357 -21.10 -15.43 -7.84
C GLU A 357 -20.06 -14.48 -8.42
N TYR A 358 -18.89 -14.42 -7.79
CA TYR A 358 -17.81 -13.57 -8.25
C TYR A 358 -17.26 -14.05 -9.60
N PRO A 359 -17.12 -13.17 -10.62
CA PRO A 359 -16.78 -13.60 -11.98
C PRO A 359 -15.27 -13.81 -12.22
N ILE A 360 -14.44 -13.66 -11.18
CA ILE A 360 -13.01 -13.98 -11.22
C ILE A 360 -12.82 -15.29 -10.47
N PHE A 361 -12.51 -16.35 -11.20
CA PHE A 361 -12.43 -17.69 -10.66
C PHE A 361 -11.01 -18.05 -10.23
N ARG A 362 -10.90 -18.86 -9.19
CA ARG A 362 -9.62 -19.32 -8.63
C ARG A 362 -9.37 -20.76 -9.08
N VAL A 363 -8.34 -20.98 -9.89
CA VAL A 363 -7.86 -22.32 -10.21
C VAL A 363 -6.95 -22.74 -9.06
N LEU A 364 -7.36 -23.74 -8.27
CA LEU A 364 -6.54 -24.24 -7.17
C LEU A 364 -5.52 -25.25 -7.69
N ARG A 365 -4.35 -25.30 -7.04
CA ARG A 365 -3.35 -26.34 -7.33
C ARG A 365 -3.91 -27.70 -6.92
N LYS A 366 -3.66 -28.71 -7.75
CA LYS A 366 -3.97 -30.11 -7.45
C LYS A 366 -2.93 -30.74 -6.55
#